data_AF-A0A931AM53-F1
#
_entry.id   AF-A0A931AM53-F1
#
_cell.length_a   1.000
_cell.length_b   1.000
_cell.length_c   1.000
_cell.angle_alpha   90.00
_cell.angle_beta   90.00
_cell.angle_gamma   90.00
#
_symmetry.space_group_name_H-M   'P 1'
#
loop_
_entity.id
_entity.type
_entity.pdbx_description
1 polymer ?
#
loop_
_entity_poly.entity_id
_entity_poly.type
_entity_poly.pdbx_seq_one_letter_code
_entity_poly.pdbx_strand_id
1 'polypeptide(L)'
;MARSSGSQDGGTGSRRGRRPVRPDPGSGPVALFAHRLWLLKEQAGDPSFADMAGRLGAAASKSSLAAAARGSALPTWETTWEFVRVLAVDRLGQDEEATRREWRAYWEQAGMGHEPDPPAPDRPSPVRKRTALVAAAIGVAGTGAALFAWAVPLIGESAQREPVPRDTPAQAVTPHDDSVFEADVTIPDGTVVKRGTSFTKIWRLRNAGTVPWRDRYLTRLNDTACRAPERVAIDPVQPGESVEIEVRVRAAAEPGRCKIYWKMTNAEGAELLAGKKPIFLDVTVS
;
A
#
# COMPACT_ATOMS: atom_id res chain seq x y z
N MET A 1 -9.80 -55.25 -46.31
CA MET A 1 -10.09 -53.84 -46.65
C MET A 1 -10.39 -53.13 -45.32
N ALA A 2 -9.43 -52.53 -44.61
CA ALA A 2 -8.66 -51.30 -44.85
C ALA A 2 -9.44 -49.99 -44.62
N ARG A 3 -8.81 -49.13 -43.77
CA ARG A 3 -9.04 -47.70 -43.42
C ARG A 3 -10.05 -47.45 -42.28
N SER A 4 -9.68 -46.98 -41.09
CA SER A 4 -8.83 -45.85 -40.61
C SER A 4 -9.57 -44.50 -40.55
N SER A 5 -9.78 -44.01 -39.33
CA SER A 5 -9.83 -42.62 -38.84
C SER A 5 -10.14 -42.75 -37.33
N GLY A 6 -9.42 -42.21 -36.36
CA GLY A 6 -8.50 -41.09 -36.33
C GLY A 6 -8.76 -40.39 -34.99
N SER A 7 -7.76 -40.43 -34.12
CA SER A 7 -7.69 -39.77 -32.81
C SER A 7 -8.13 -38.30 -32.84
N GLN A 8 -8.75 -37.82 -31.75
CA GLN A 8 -8.28 -36.60 -31.11
C GLN A 8 -8.59 -36.57 -29.61
N ASP A 9 -7.49 -36.51 -28.86
CA ASP A 9 -7.36 -36.10 -27.47
C ASP A 9 -8.05 -34.76 -27.18
N GLY A 10 -8.52 -34.63 -25.95
CA GLY A 10 -8.97 -33.37 -25.37
C GLY A 10 -9.04 -33.46 -23.85
N GLY A 11 -7.94 -33.90 -23.23
CA GLY A 11 -7.79 -33.96 -21.78
C GLY A 11 -8.15 -32.63 -21.13
N THR A 12 -9.24 -32.64 -20.36
CA THR A 12 -9.59 -31.56 -19.45
C THR A 12 -8.57 -31.55 -18.32
N GLY A 13 -7.49 -30.80 -18.53
CA GLY A 13 -6.54 -30.45 -17.51
C GLY A 13 -7.24 -29.69 -16.40
N SER A 14 -7.79 -30.41 -15.43
CA SER A 14 -8.14 -29.90 -14.12
C SER A 14 -6.88 -29.26 -13.54
N ARG A 15 -6.83 -27.93 -13.55
CA ARG A 15 -5.81 -27.15 -12.86
C ARG A 15 -5.95 -27.47 -11.37
N ARG A 16 -5.23 -28.50 -10.91
CA ARG A 16 -5.09 -28.83 -9.49
C ARG A 16 -4.52 -27.59 -8.81
N GLY A 17 -5.39 -26.85 -8.12
CA GLY A 17 -4.97 -25.77 -7.25
C GLY A 17 -3.93 -26.31 -6.27
N ARG A 18 -2.78 -25.65 -6.20
CA ARG A 18 -1.74 -25.95 -5.22
C ARG A 18 -2.38 -25.96 -3.83
N ARG A 19 -2.32 -27.10 -3.12
CA ARG A 19 -2.86 -27.23 -1.75
C ARG A 19 -2.18 -26.18 -0.87
N PRO A 20 -2.93 -25.37 -0.11
CA PRO A 20 -2.33 -24.38 0.77
C PRO A 20 -1.45 -25.08 1.81
N VAL A 21 -0.19 -24.63 1.91
CA VAL A 21 0.79 -25.16 2.87
C VAL A 21 0.54 -24.48 4.21
N ARG A 22 0.38 -25.28 5.28
CA ARG A 22 0.22 -24.78 6.66
C ARG A 22 1.53 -24.09 7.09
N PRO A 23 1.49 -22.86 7.63
CA PRO A 23 2.68 -22.21 8.18
C PRO A 23 3.25 -23.01 9.35
N ASP A 24 4.57 -23.17 9.38
CA ASP A 24 5.30 -23.72 10.52
C ASP A 24 5.43 -22.66 11.62
N PRO A 25 4.85 -22.85 12.82
CA PRO A 25 4.92 -21.88 13.90
C PRO A 25 6.34 -21.70 14.46
N GLY A 26 7.25 -22.66 14.25
CA GLY A 26 8.65 -22.58 14.69
C GLY A 26 9.53 -21.65 13.83
N SER A 27 9.04 -21.23 12.66
CA SER A 27 9.81 -20.43 11.68
C SER A 27 9.94 -18.94 12.04
N GLY A 28 9.30 -18.47 13.11
CA GLY A 28 9.44 -17.11 13.63
C GLY A 28 8.12 -16.43 14.01
N PRO A 29 8.16 -15.20 14.56
CA PRO A 29 6.97 -14.52 15.11
C PRO A 29 5.86 -14.28 14.09
N VAL A 30 6.20 -13.91 12.85
CA VAL A 30 5.24 -13.73 11.76
C VAL A 30 4.63 -15.06 11.31
N ALA A 31 5.43 -16.14 11.28
CA ALA A 31 4.95 -17.47 10.92
C ALA A 31 4.02 -18.04 12.01
N LEU A 32 4.34 -17.81 13.29
CA LEU A 32 3.47 -18.13 14.42
C LEU A 32 2.14 -17.38 14.34
N PHE A 33 2.17 -16.08 14.02
CA PHE A 33 0.97 -15.29 13.84
C PHE A 33 0.12 -15.79 12.66
N ALA A 34 0.75 -16.11 11.53
CA ALA A 34 0.09 -16.72 10.39
C ALA A 34 -0.54 -18.08 10.72
N HIS A 35 0.15 -18.89 11.53
CA HIS A 35 -0.37 -20.16 12.03
C HIS A 35 -1.62 -19.96 12.89
N ARG A 36 -1.66 -18.94 13.77
CA ARG A 36 -2.85 -18.58 14.55
C ARG A 36 -4.03 -18.18 13.65
N LEU A 37 -3.81 -17.33 12.65
CA LEU A 37 -4.86 -16.95 11.68
C LEU A 37 -5.41 -18.17 10.93
N TRP A 38 -4.54 -19.11 10.60
CA TRP A 38 -4.90 -20.33 9.92
C TRP A 38 -5.75 -21.26 10.81
N LEU A 39 -5.41 -21.41 12.10
CA LEU A 39 -6.21 -22.15 13.07
C LEU A 39 -7.60 -21.52 13.27
N LEU A 40 -7.69 -20.19 13.37
CA LEU A 40 -8.96 -19.49 13.49
C LEU A 40 -9.86 -19.77 12.26
N LYS A 41 -9.25 -19.80 11.07
CA LYS A 41 -9.95 -20.10 9.82
C LYS A 41 -10.49 -21.54 9.79
N GLU A 42 -9.70 -22.52 10.26
CA GLU A 42 -10.17 -23.91 10.38
C GLU A 42 -11.35 -24.02 11.36
N GLN A 43 -11.24 -23.40 12.54
CA GLN A 43 -12.30 -23.41 13.55
C GLN A 43 -13.61 -22.81 13.01
N ALA A 44 -13.52 -21.77 12.19
CA ALA A 44 -14.66 -21.10 11.56
C ALA A 44 -15.22 -21.81 10.31
N GLY A 45 -14.80 -23.06 10.02
CA GLY A 45 -15.31 -23.87 8.91
C GLY A 45 -14.59 -23.65 7.57
N ASP A 46 -13.36 -23.15 7.60
CA ASP A 46 -12.47 -22.96 6.46
C ASP A 46 -13.05 -22.13 5.27
N PRO A 47 -13.72 -20.98 5.51
CA PRO A 47 -14.34 -20.20 4.42
C PRO A 47 -13.33 -19.75 3.37
N SER A 48 -13.73 -19.66 2.09
CA SER A 48 -12.78 -19.27 1.06
C SER A 48 -12.33 -17.81 1.24
N PHE A 49 -11.10 -17.48 0.84
CA PHE A 49 -10.63 -16.09 0.90
C PHE A 49 -11.46 -15.14 0.02
N ALA A 50 -12.18 -15.65 -0.98
CA ALA A 50 -13.11 -14.85 -1.77
C ALA A 50 -14.39 -14.53 -0.98
N ASP A 51 -14.93 -15.50 -0.23
CA ASP A 51 -16.10 -15.30 0.63
C ASP A 51 -15.79 -14.35 1.78
N MET A 52 -14.57 -14.45 2.33
CA MET A 52 -14.08 -13.53 3.34
C MET A 52 -13.87 -12.14 2.74
N ALA A 53 -13.13 -12.01 1.63
CA ALA A 53 -12.84 -10.71 1.01
C ALA A 53 -14.10 -9.94 0.59
N GLY A 54 -15.17 -10.63 0.19
CA GLY A 54 -16.47 -9.99 -0.11
C GLY A 54 -17.12 -9.31 1.10
N ARG A 55 -16.76 -9.70 2.33
CA ARG A 55 -17.22 -9.09 3.59
C ARG A 55 -16.19 -8.13 4.21
N LEU A 56 -14.91 -8.26 3.86
CA LEU A 56 -13.81 -7.44 4.35
C LEU A 56 -13.63 -6.12 3.57
N GLY A 57 -14.36 -5.93 2.46
CA GLY A 57 -14.28 -4.70 1.65
C GLY A 57 -12.86 -4.37 1.18
N ALA A 58 -12.52 -3.07 1.12
CA ALA A 58 -11.20 -2.58 0.72
C ALA A 58 -10.10 -2.74 1.81
N ALA A 59 -10.45 -3.23 3.01
CA ALA A 59 -9.51 -3.34 4.14
C ALA A 59 -8.42 -4.40 3.93
N ALA A 60 -8.61 -5.34 2.99
CA ALA A 60 -7.60 -6.34 2.66
C ALA A 60 -7.84 -7.01 1.29
N SER A 61 -6.82 -7.06 0.44
CA SER A 61 -6.91 -7.82 -0.82
C SER A 61 -6.85 -9.34 -0.56
N LYS A 62 -7.53 -10.16 -1.39
CA LYS A 62 -7.43 -11.64 -1.39
C LYS A 62 -5.97 -12.11 -1.34
N SER A 63 -5.08 -11.44 -2.06
CA SER A 63 -3.64 -11.72 -2.08
C SER A 63 -2.94 -11.38 -0.77
N SER A 64 -3.28 -10.26 -0.14
CA SER A 64 -2.71 -9.82 1.15
C SER A 64 -3.10 -10.78 2.28
N LEU A 65 -4.38 -11.17 2.33
CA LEU A 65 -4.90 -12.15 3.29
C LEU A 65 -4.28 -13.53 3.08
N ALA A 66 -4.16 -13.96 1.83
CA ALA A 66 -3.56 -15.25 1.51
C ALA A 66 -2.05 -15.25 1.80
N ALA A 67 -1.35 -14.13 1.62
CA ALA A 67 0.06 -13.98 1.98
C ALA A 67 0.26 -13.99 3.51
N ALA A 68 -0.60 -13.28 4.24
CA ALA A 68 -0.65 -13.28 5.70
C ALA A 68 -0.77 -14.68 6.29
N ALA A 69 -1.78 -15.43 5.85
CA ALA A 69 -2.06 -16.77 6.33
C ALA A 69 -1.01 -17.81 5.90
N ARG A 70 -0.05 -17.43 5.02
CA ARG A 70 1.11 -18.24 4.65
C ARG A 70 2.38 -17.86 5.40
N GLY A 71 2.37 -16.79 6.21
CA GLY A 71 3.53 -16.32 6.97
C GLY A 71 4.58 -15.57 6.17
N SER A 72 4.27 -15.11 4.95
CA SER A 72 5.25 -14.42 4.09
C SER A 72 5.43 -12.93 4.40
N ALA A 73 4.45 -12.31 5.07
CA ALA A 73 4.49 -10.92 5.52
C ALA A 73 3.42 -10.68 6.60
N LEU A 74 3.68 -9.75 7.52
CA LEU A 74 2.69 -9.32 8.51
C LEU A 74 1.72 -8.30 7.87
N PRO A 75 0.39 -8.51 7.91
CA PRO A 75 -0.57 -7.53 7.41
C PRO A 75 -0.66 -6.29 8.29
N THR A 76 -1.39 -5.27 7.87
CA THR A 76 -1.78 -4.18 8.77
C THR A 76 -2.76 -4.68 9.83
N TRP A 77 -2.83 -3.97 10.95
CA TRP A 77 -3.78 -4.28 12.02
C TRP A 77 -5.22 -4.25 11.52
N GLU A 78 -5.58 -3.31 10.64
CA GLU A 78 -6.93 -3.19 10.06
C GLU A 78 -7.28 -4.41 9.22
N THR A 79 -6.37 -4.86 8.35
CA THR A 79 -6.54 -6.11 7.57
C THR A 79 -6.71 -7.32 8.49
N THR A 80 -5.84 -7.42 9.50
CA THR A 80 -5.88 -8.50 10.48
C THR A 80 -7.19 -8.51 11.25
N TRP A 81 -7.63 -7.35 11.74
CA TRP A 81 -8.82 -7.24 12.57
C TRP A 81 -10.06 -7.62 11.78
N GLU A 82 -10.21 -7.14 10.55
CA GLU A 82 -11.37 -7.51 9.73
C GLU A 82 -11.39 -9.02 9.47
N PHE A 83 -10.23 -9.63 9.14
CA PHE A 83 -10.13 -11.07 8.96
C PHE A 83 -10.57 -11.84 10.22
N VAL A 84 -10.09 -11.40 11.38
CA VAL A 84 -10.42 -12.00 12.67
C VAL A 84 -11.89 -11.79 12.99
N ARG A 85 -12.42 -10.57 12.89
CA ARG A 85 -13.82 -10.22 13.19
C ARG A 85 -14.79 -11.10 12.40
N VAL A 86 -14.57 -11.30 11.10
CA VAL A 86 -15.42 -12.16 10.25
C VAL A 86 -15.43 -13.62 10.69
N LEU A 87 -14.35 -14.12 11.30
CA LEU A 87 -14.25 -15.51 11.74
C LEU A 87 -14.65 -15.67 13.21
N ALA A 88 -14.00 -14.93 14.10
CA ALA A 88 -14.19 -14.96 15.53
C ALA A 88 -15.54 -14.41 15.97
N VAL A 89 -15.91 -13.21 15.52
CA VAL A 89 -17.11 -12.51 15.99
C VAL A 89 -18.31 -12.96 15.17
N ASP A 90 -18.27 -12.81 13.85
CA ASP A 90 -19.43 -13.04 12.99
C ASP A 90 -19.81 -14.53 12.84
N ARG A 91 -18.83 -15.45 12.88
CA ARG A 91 -19.07 -16.89 12.69
C ARG A 91 -19.01 -17.70 13.97
N LEU A 92 -18.03 -17.44 14.83
CA LEU A 92 -17.85 -18.18 16.08
C LEU A 92 -18.57 -17.53 17.27
N GLY A 93 -19.13 -16.33 17.11
CA GLY A 93 -19.90 -15.65 18.16
C GLY A 93 -19.06 -15.20 19.35
N GLN A 94 -17.77 -14.97 19.15
CA GLN A 94 -16.86 -14.50 20.20
C GLN A 94 -17.10 -13.01 20.52
N ASP A 95 -16.76 -12.61 21.75
CA ASP A 95 -16.87 -11.22 22.20
C ASP A 95 -15.91 -10.30 21.43
N GLU A 96 -16.44 -9.24 20.82
CA GLU A 96 -15.68 -8.38 19.92
C GLU A 96 -14.51 -7.69 20.61
N GLU A 97 -14.71 -7.11 21.79
CA GLU A 97 -13.68 -6.33 22.49
C GLU A 97 -12.56 -7.23 23.03
N ALA A 98 -12.93 -8.38 23.62
CA ALA A 98 -11.98 -9.36 24.11
C ALA A 98 -11.15 -9.94 22.96
N THR A 99 -11.79 -10.35 21.86
CA THR A 99 -11.09 -10.84 20.66
C THR A 99 -10.20 -9.75 20.08
N ARG A 100 -10.66 -8.50 19.99
CA ARG A 100 -9.85 -7.38 19.45
C ARG A 100 -8.59 -7.16 20.27
N ARG A 101 -8.70 -7.15 21.59
CA ARG A 101 -7.55 -6.97 22.50
C ARG A 101 -6.56 -8.12 22.40
N GLU A 102 -7.06 -9.35 22.40
CA GLU A 102 -6.22 -10.55 22.30
C GLU A 102 -5.45 -10.60 20.98
N TRP A 103 -6.14 -10.40 19.86
CA TRP A 103 -5.53 -10.46 18.54
C TRP A 103 -4.58 -9.30 18.27
N ARG A 104 -4.81 -8.14 18.90
CA ARG A 104 -3.88 -7.02 18.84
C ARG A 104 -2.57 -7.35 19.52
N ALA A 105 -2.60 -7.99 20.68
CA ALA A 105 -1.39 -8.45 21.36
C ALA A 105 -0.61 -9.46 20.51
N TYR A 106 -1.29 -10.38 19.83
CA TYR A 106 -0.64 -11.32 18.90
C TYR A 106 0.01 -10.64 17.70
N TRP A 107 -0.65 -9.62 17.14
CA TRP A 107 -0.14 -8.84 16.01
C TRP A 107 1.08 -7.99 16.40
N GLU A 108 1.00 -7.30 17.54
CA GLU A 108 2.11 -6.49 18.09
C GLU A 108 3.33 -7.37 18.42
N GLN A 109 3.12 -8.54 19.04
CA GLN A 109 4.19 -9.51 19.31
C GLN A 109 4.87 -10.02 18.04
N ALA A 110 4.12 -10.18 16.95
CA ALA A 110 4.67 -10.61 15.65
C ALA A 110 5.53 -9.51 15.01
N GLY A 111 5.15 -8.24 15.18
CA GLY A 111 5.90 -7.08 14.69
C GLY A 111 7.18 -6.78 15.47
N MET A 112 7.19 -7.03 16.78
CA MET A 112 8.36 -6.79 17.64
C MET A 112 9.56 -7.70 17.36
N GLY A 113 9.38 -8.79 16.60
CA GLY A 113 10.45 -9.72 16.22
C GLY A 113 10.94 -9.60 14.78
N HIS A 114 10.54 -8.54 14.05
CA HIS A 114 10.96 -8.28 12.67
C HIS A 114 11.93 -7.08 12.64
N GLU A 115 13.23 -7.35 12.60
CA GLU A 115 14.22 -6.37 12.15
C GLU A 115 14.02 -6.16 10.64
N PRO A 116 13.89 -4.92 10.14
CA PRO A 116 13.63 -4.69 8.71
C PRO A 116 14.81 -5.18 7.86
N ASP A 117 14.52 -6.04 6.89
CA ASP A 117 15.52 -6.60 5.98
C ASP A 117 16.13 -5.47 5.13
N PRO A 118 17.46 -5.27 5.11
CA PRO A 118 18.07 -4.29 4.23
C PRO A 118 17.80 -4.66 2.76
N PRO A 119 17.52 -3.69 1.88
CA PRO A 119 17.18 -3.98 0.48
C PRO A 119 18.34 -4.72 -0.20
N ALA A 120 18.02 -5.85 -0.85
CA ALA A 120 18.99 -6.64 -1.59
C ALA A 120 19.65 -5.78 -2.70
N PRO A 121 20.99 -5.83 -2.87
CA PRO A 121 21.65 -5.01 -3.88
C PRO A 121 21.25 -5.46 -5.29
N ASP A 122 20.79 -4.49 -6.09
CA ASP A 122 20.44 -4.67 -7.49
C ASP A 122 21.63 -5.24 -8.29
N ARG A 123 21.44 -6.40 -8.93
CA ARG A 123 22.36 -6.84 -9.97
C ARG A 123 22.14 -5.97 -11.21
N PRO A 124 23.16 -5.27 -11.72
CA PRO A 124 22.98 -4.39 -12.87
C PRO A 124 22.71 -5.19 -14.15
N SER A 125 21.62 -4.84 -14.84
CA SER A 125 21.43 -5.21 -16.26
C SER A 125 22.35 -4.34 -17.14
N PRO A 126 22.91 -4.86 -18.25
CA PRO A 126 23.99 -4.17 -18.97
C PRO A 126 23.49 -2.91 -19.66
N VAL A 127 24.10 -1.77 -19.28
CA VAL A 127 23.84 -0.44 -19.84
C VAL A 127 24.41 -0.36 -21.26
N ARG A 128 23.56 -0.06 -22.25
CA ARG A 128 24.00 0.34 -23.60
C ARG A 128 24.77 1.67 -23.49
N LYS A 129 26.06 1.63 -23.77
CA LYS A 129 26.94 2.80 -23.80
C LYS A 129 26.50 3.77 -24.90
N ARG A 130 26.24 5.02 -24.52
CA ARG A 130 26.29 6.17 -25.44
C ARG A 130 27.44 7.07 -25.00
N THR A 131 28.34 7.29 -25.95
CA THR A 131 29.64 7.95 -25.83
C THR A 131 29.51 9.48 -25.85
N ALA A 132 30.26 10.10 -24.93
CA ALA A 132 31.07 11.34 -25.02
C ALA A 132 30.51 12.64 -25.65
N LEU A 133 30.70 13.78 -24.96
CA LEU A 133 31.84 14.73 -25.14
C LEU A 133 31.65 15.92 -24.16
N VAL A 134 32.58 16.11 -23.20
CA VAL A 134 33.66 17.14 -23.14
C VAL A 134 33.19 18.58 -22.85
N ALA A 135 33.69 19.16 -21.75
CA ALA A 135 34.52 20.38 -21.76
C ALA A 135 35.14 20.62 -20.37
N ALA A 136 36.46 20.81 -20.37
CA ALA A 136 37.27 21.22 -19.24
C ALA A 136 37.34 22.76 -19.14
N ALA A 137 37.55 23.29 -17.94
CA ALA A 137 38.17 24.60 -17.77
C ALA A 137 39.04 24.62 -16.50
N ILE A 138 40.28 25.05 -16.68
CA ILE A 138 41.36 25.20 -15.70
C ILE A 138 41.47 26.68 -15.32
N GLY A 139 41.88 26.98 -14.08
CA GLY A 139 42.49 28.25 -13.66
C GLY A 139 42.66 28.26 -12.13
N VAL A 140 43.79 27.85 -11.54
CA VAL A 140 45.12 28.49 -11.37
C VAL A 140 45.13 29.68 -10.39
N ALA A 141 45.67 29.37 -9.20
CA ALA A 141 46.67 30.05 -8.37
C ALA A 141 46.52 31.53 -7.93
N GLY A 142 46.77 31.73 -6.63
CA GLY A 142 47.22 33.00 -6.04
C GLY A 142 47.83 32.78 -4.65
N THR A 143 49.15 32.75 -4.60
CA THR A 143 49.98 32.69 -3.38
C THR A 143 50.12 34.07 -2.75
N GLY A 144 50.18 34.12 -1.41
CA GLY A 144 50.50 35.35 -0.67
C GLY A 144 51.00 35.00 0.73
N ALA A 145 52.32 34.85 0.86
CA ALA A 145 53.02 34.64 2.12
C ALA A 145 53.21 35.98 2.86
N ALA A 146 53.04 35.99 4.18
CA ALA A 146 53.67 36.97 5.05
C ALA A 146 53.91 36.34 6.43
N LEU A 147 55.18 36.29 6.79
CA LEU A 147 55.75 35.76 8.04
C LEU A 147 55.55 36.77 9.17
N PHE A 148 55.11 36.31 10.35
CA PHE A 148 55.45 36.96 11.62
C PHE A 148 55.69 35.89 12.68
N ALA A 149 56.92 35.85 13.19
CA ALA A 149 57.37 35.03 14.29
C ALA A 149 57.39 35.87 15.57
N TRP A 150 56.98 35.31 16.71
CA TRP A 150 57.67 35.43 18.02
C TRP A 150 57.03 34.51 19.11
N ALA A 151 57.79 33.50 19.54
CA ALA A 151 58.08 33.02 20.90
C ALA A 151 57.00 32.75 22.02
N VAL A 152 56.77 31.44 22.28
CA VAL A 152 56.66 30.62 23.56
C VAL A 152 55.64 30.96 24.70
N PRO A 153 55.30 30.01 25.64
CA PRO A 153 55.23 28.53 25.62
C PRO A 153 53.93 27.91 26.29
N LEU A 154 53.78 26.59 26.12
CA LEU A 154 53.05 25.56 26.91
C LEU A 154 51.82 25.96 27.77
N ILE A 155 50.62 25.74 27.24
CA ILE A 155 49.45 25.26 28.01
C ILE A 155 48.82 24.13 27.20
N GLY A 156 48.60 22.98 27.84
CA GLY A 156 48.03 21.79 27.21
C GLY A 156 46.60 22.05 26.74
N GLU A 157 46.43 22.24 25.43
CA GLU A 157 45.12 22.28 24.80
C GLU A 157 44.79 20.85 24.35
N SER A 158 43.86 20.23 25.07
CA SER A 158 43.24 18.97 24.70
C SER A 158 42.84 19.01 23.23
N ALA A 159 43.42 18.12 22.42
CA ALA A 159 43.03 17.91 21.03
C ALA A 159 41.60 17.34 20.98
N GLN A 160 40.60 18.21 21.10
CA GLN A 160 39.25 17.91 20.64
C GLN A 160 39.33 17.79 19.12
N ARG A 161 39.40 16.56 18.63
CA ARG A 161 39.10 16.23 17.24
C ARG A 161 37.66 16.64 16.97
N GLU A 162 37.49 17.78 16.34
CA GLU A 162 36.24 18.17 15.72
C GLU A 162 35.89 17.11 14.66
N PRO A 163 34.68 16.53 14.68
CA PRO A 163 34.29 15.55 13.67
C PRO A 163 34.17 16.27 12.34
N VAL A 164 35.09 15.96 11.41
CA VAL A 164 35.03 16.41 10.02
C VAL A 164 33.65 16.06 9.47
N PRO A 165 32.87 17.01 8.90
CA PRO A 165 31.63 16.69 8.23
C PRO A 165 31.96 15.75 7.08
N ARG A 166 31.59 14.48 7.21
CA ARG A 166 31.59 13.59 6.06
C ARG A 166 30.40 14.02 5.20
N ASP A 167 30.69 14.75 4.13
CA ASP A 167 29.79 14.84 2.98
C ASP A 167 29.61 13.43 2.43
N THR A 168 28.67 12.71 3.04
CA THR A 168 28.10 11.51 2.46
C THR A 168 27.26 12.02 1.30
N PRO A 169 27.53 11.61 0.05
CA PRO A 169 26.69 12.02 -1.07
C PRO A 169 25.26 11.61 -0.75
N ALA A 170 24.37 12.58 -0.57
CA ALA A 170 22.94 12.32 -0.49
C ALA A 170 22.58 11.55 -1.76
N GLN A 171 22.28 10.26 -1.63
CA GLN A 171 21.86 9.46 -2.76
C GLN A 171 20.63 10.14 -3.35
N ALA A 172 20.72 10.52 -4.63
CA ALA A 172 19.61 11.14 -5.33
C ALA A 172 18.46 10.13 -5.37
N VAL A 173 17.46 10.34 -4.51
CA VAL A 173 16.23 9.54 -4.51
C VAL A 173 15.53 9.83 -5.84
N THR A 174 15.47 8.83 -6.71
CA THR A 174 14.73 8.95 -7.97
C THR A 174 13.28 9.36 -7.66
N PRO A 175 12.75 10.44 -8.24
CA PRO A 175 11.36 10.83 -8.05
C PRO A 175 10.42 9.68 -8.44
N HIS A 176 9.57 9.27 -7.50
CA HIS A 176 8.57 8.24 -7.69
C HIS A 176 7.24 8.74 -7.15
N ASP A 177 6.18 8.58 -7.94
CA ASP A 177 4.84 8.98 -7.56
C ASP A 177 4.04 7.73 -7.17
N ASP A 178 3.50 7.72 -5.96
CA ASP A 178 2.75 6.57 -5.45
C ASP A 178 1.66 6.97 -4.46
N SER A 179 0.60 6.17 -4.39
CA SER A 179 -0.47 6.32 -3.40
C SER A 179 -0.75 5.01 -2.67
N VAL A 180 -1.07 5.11 -1.39
CA VAL A 180 -1.70 4.04 -0.61
C VAL A 180 -3.13 4.45 -0.27
N PHE A 181 -4.08 3.57 -0.55
CA PHE A 181 -5.44 3.70 -0.03
C PHE A 181 -5.43 3.20 1.41
N GLU A 182 -5.83 4.06 2.36
CA GLU A 182 -5.83 3.70 3.78
C GLU A 182 -7.21 3.27 4.26
N ALA A 183 -8.28 3.99 3.89
CA ALA A 183 -9.63 3.66 4.33
C ALA A 183 -10.75 4.33 3.52
N ASP A 184 -11.90 3.67 3.52
CA ASP A 184 -13.19 4.32 3.44
C ASP A 184 -13.51 4.91 4.82
N VAL A 185 -13.39 6.23 4.98
CA VAL A 185 -13.65 6.91 6.26
C VAL A 185 -15.15 7.01 6.52
N THR A 186 -15.94 7.24 5.47
CA THR A 186 -17.40 7.18 5.54
C THR A 186 -17.98 6.29 4.45
N ILE A 187 -19.23 5.86 4.66
CA ILE A 187 -20.07 5.12 3.71
C ILE A 187 -19.34 3.89 3.12
N PRO A 188 -19.25 2.78 3.87
CA PRO A 188 -18.66 1.54 3.37
C PRO A 188 -19.33 1.03 2.09
N ASP A 189 -18.63 0.22 1.33
CA ASP A 189 -19.18 -0.40 0.13
C ASP A 189 -20.40 -1.26 0.44
N GLY A 190 -21.40 -1.18 -0.44
CA GLY A 190 -22.67 -1.89 -0.30
C GLY A 190 -23.68 -1.21 0.63
N THR A 191 -23.37 -0.04 1.19
CA THR A 191 -24.29 0.70 2.08
C THR A 191 -25.63 0.96 1.37
N VAL A 192 -26.73 0.73 2.10
CA VAL A 192 -28.08 1.05 1.63
C VAL A 192 -28.42 2.48 2.03
N VAL A 193 -28.82 3.30 1.07
CA VAL A 193 -29.19 4.70 1.27
C VAL A 193 -30.60 4.97 0.78
N LYS A 194 -31.32 5.87 1.46
CA LYS A 194 -32.66 6.28 1.04
C LYS A 194 -32.59 7.14 -0.23
N ARG A 195 -33.58 6.98 -1.12
CA ARG A 195 -33.77 7.82 -2.32
C ARG A 195 -33.61 9.31 -2.03
N GLY A 196 -32.93 10.02 -2.93
CA GLY A 196 -32.76 11.47 -2.87
C GLY A 196 -31.93 12.02 -1.72
N THR A 197 -31.41 11.16 -0.83
CA THR A 197 -30.61 11.56 0.33
C THR A 197 -29.22 12.02 -0.10
N SER A 198 -28.74 13.11 0.51
CA SER A 198 -27.37 13.56 0.36
C SER A 198 -26.48 13.01 1.48
N PHE A 199 -25.29 12.56 1.12
CA PHE A 199 -24.27 12.09 2.04
C PHE A 199 -22.88 12.48 1.55
N THR A 200 -21.91 12.49 2.46
CA THR A 200 -20.50 12.74 2.13
C THR A 200 -19.75 11.43 2.18
N LYS A 201 -19.12 11.05 1.07
CA LYS A 201 -18.15 9.96 0.98
C LYS A 201 -16.76 10.52 1.25
N ILE A 202 -16.03 9.92 2.18
CA ILE A 202 -14.68 10.33 2.53
C ILE A 202 -13.76 9.12 2.36
N TRP A 203 -12.67 9.31 1.61
CA TRP A 203 -11.58 8.34 1.54
C TRP A 203 -10.33 8.93 2.13
N ARG A 204 -9.53 8.12 2.82
CA ARG A 204 -8.20 8.48 3.29
C ARG A 204 -7.13 7.85 2.42
N LEU A 205 -6.30 8.69 1.81
CA LEU A 205 -5.18 8.28 0.95
C LEU A 205 -3.88 8.83 1.52
N ARG A 206 -2.80 8.05 1.40
CA ARG A 206 -1.44 8.48 1.76
C ARG A 206 -0.57 8.64 0.52
N ASN A 207 0.21 9.71 0.48
CA ASN A 207 1.29 9.85 -0.50
C ASN A 207 2.43 8.90 -0.11
N ALA A 208 2.57 7.79 -0.84
CA ALA A 208 3.62 6.80 -0.60
C ALA A 208 4.83 6.99 -1.53
N GLY A 209 4.77 8.01 -2.38
CA GLY A 209 5.87 8.37 -3.27
C GLY A 209 6.89 9.28 -2.59
N THR A 210 7.78 9.82 -3.40
CA THR A 210 8.80 10.80 -3.02
C THR A 210 8.52 12.18 -3.61
N VAL A 211 7.46 12.29 -4.43
CA VAL A 211 7.01 13.53 -5.06
C VAL A 211 5.83 14.11 -4.28
N PRO A 212 5.87 15.40 -3.88
CA PRO A 212 4.73 16.08 -3.27
C PRO A 212 3.52 16.09 -4.21
N TRP A 213 2.34 15.81 -3.68
CA TRP A 213 1.11 16.00 -4.44
C TRP A 213 0.73 17.47 -4.43
N ARG A 214 0.65 18.05 -5.62
CA ARG A 214 0.16 19.42 -5.88
C ARG A 214 -0.72 19.38 -7.12
N ASP A 215 -1.74 20.23 -7.16
CA ASP A 215 -2.66 20.38 -8.29
C ASP A 215 -3.25 19.04 -8.75
N ARG A 216 -3.66 18.23 -7.77
CA ARG A 216 -4.24 16.90 -7.98
C ARG A 216 -5.72 16.89 -7.71
N TYR A 217 -6.40 15.98 -8.40
CA TYR A 217 -7.85 15.89 -8.38
C TYR A 217 -8.29 14.44 -8.42
N LEU A 218 -9.41 14.12 -7.78
CA LEU A 218 -10.17 12.91 -8.10
C LEU A 218 -11.16 13.22 -9.23
N THR A 219 -11.00 12.56 -10.37
CA THR A 219 -11.87 12.70 -11.55
C THR A 219 -12.68 11.42 -11.74
N ARG A 220 -13.99 11.57 -11.93
CA ARG A 220 -14.95 10.48 -12.12
C ARG A 220 -14.73 9.82 -13.50
N LEU A 221 -14.76 8.49 -13.54
CA LEU A 221 -14.49 7.71 -14.76
C LEU A 221 -15.74 7.21 -15.49
N ASN A 222 -16.91 7.26 -14.86
CA ASN A 222 -18.14 6.68 -15.40
C ASN A 222 -19.34 7.55 -15.10
N ASP A 223 -20.36 7.48 -15.97
CA ASP A 223 -21.68 8.04 -15.70
C ASP A 223 -22.42 7.35 -14.57
N THR A 224 -23.29 8.13 -13.91
CA THR A 224 -23.97 7.71 -12.69
C THR A 224 -25.33 8.37 -12.56
N ALA A 225 -26.30 7.61 -12.03
CA ALA A 225 -27.63 8.12 -11.68
C ALA A 225 -27.62 8.92 -10.37
N CYS A 226 -26.62 8.71 -9.49
CA CYS A 226 -26.42 9.60 -8.36
C CYS A 226 -25.80 10.91 -8.83
N ARG A 227 -26.18 12.01 -8.21
CA ARG A 227 -25.51 13.29 -8.45
C ARG A 227 -24.22 13.36 -7.64
N ALA A 228 -23.09 13.38 -8.31
CA ALA A 228 -21.76 13.57 -7.73
C ALA A 228 -20.95 14.53 -8.61
N PRO A 229 -19.98 15.27 -8.06
CA PRO A 229 -19.09 16.11 -8.87
C PRO A 229 -18.31 15.24 -9.87
N GLU A 230 -18.04 15.82 -11.04
CA GLU A 230 -17.16 15.19 -12.04
C GLU A 230 -15.71 15.17 -11.55
N ARG A 231 -15.29 16.20 -10.82
CA ARG A 231 -13.93 16.39 -10.36
C ARG A 231 -13.89 17.07 -9.00
N VAL A 232 -12.99 16.62 -8.12
CA VAL A 232 -12.78 17.17 -6.77
C VAL A 232 -11.30 17.41 -6.54
N ALA A 233 -10.94 18.59 -6.05
CA ALA A 233 -9.55 18.92 -5.75
C ALA A 233 -9.05 18.14 -4.54
N ILE A 234 -7.76 17.82 -4.55
CA ILE A 234 -7.05 17.20 -3.44
C ILE A 234 -6.09 18.24 -2.89
N ASP A 235 -6.17 18.49 -1.59
CA ASP A 235 -5.25 19.41 -0.91
C ASP A 235 -3.79 18.93 -1.06
N PRO A 236 -2.79 19.83 -1.04
CA PRO A 236 -1.40 19.43 -1.18
C PRO A 236 -0.97 18.43 -0.10
N VAL A 237 -0.23 17.38 -0.49
CA VAL A 237 0.18 16.29 0.42
C VAL A 237 1.68 15.99 0.26
N GLN A 238 2.45 16.07 1.34
CA GLN A 238 3.86 15.71 1.30
C GLN A 238 4.07 14.19 1.25
N PRO A 239 5.24 13.71 0.79
CA PRO A 239 5.63 12.31 0.93
C PRO A 239 5.44 11.81 2.37
N GLY A 240 4.73 10.69 2.52
CA GLY A 240 4.42 10.07 3.80
C GLY A 240 3.16 10.60 4.50
N GLU A 241 2.59 11.73 4.07
CA GLU A 241 1.38 12.30 4.67
C GLU A 241 0.10 11.70 4.08
N SER A 242 -0.96 11.72 4.90
CA SER A 242 -2.31 11.29 4.51
C SER A 242 -3.24 12.48 4.30
N VAL A 243 -4.20 12.32 3.40
CA VAL A 243 -5.27 13.27 3.10
C VAL A 243 -6.61 12.56 3.13
N GLU A 244 -7.62 13.23 3.68
CA GLU A 244 -9.02 12.83 3.58
C GLU A 244 -9.70 13.61 2.46
N ILE A 245 -10.23 12.90 1.47
CA ILE A 245 -10.84 13.50 0.28
C ILE A 245 -12.35 13.32 0.38
N GLU A 246 -13.06 14.43 0.46
CA GLU A 246 -14.50 14.47 0.62
C GLU A 246 -15.24 14.63 -0.70
N VAL A 247 -16.24 13.80 -0.94
CA VAL A 247 -17.12 13.88 -2.09
C VAL A 247 -18.57 13.86 -1.64
N ARG A 248 -19.27 14.97 -1.87
CA ARG A 248 -20.72 15.06 -1.64
C ARG A 248 -21.47 14.36 -2.76
N VAL A 249 -22.33 13.42 -2.39
CA VAL A 249 -23.14 12.62 -3.31
C VAL A 249 -24.61 12.74 -2.92
N ARG A 250 -25.49 12.83 -3.92
CA ARG A 250 -26.94 12.71 -3.72
C ARG A 250 -27.44 11.44 -4.41
N ALA A 251 -28.06 10.56 -3.63
CA ALA A 251 -28.68 9.34 -4.12
C ALA A 251 -29.73 9.64 -5.19
N ALA A 252 -29.88 8.72 -6.14
CA ALA A 252 -30.90 8.81 -7.18
C ALA A 252 -32.32 8.83 -6.58
N ALA A 253 -33.30 9.32 -7.35
CA ALA A 253 -34.71 9.24 -6.97
C ALA A 253 -35.28 7.83 -7.21
N GLU A 254 -34.70 7.08 -8.14
CA GLU A 254 -35.07 5.71 -8.46
C GLU A 254 -34.20 4.71 -7.67
N PRO A 255 -34.75 3.56 -7.26
CA PRO A 255 -33.98 2.47 -6.69
C PRO A 255 -32.94 1.93 -7.65
N GLY A 256 -31.83 1.47 -7.10
CA GLY A 256 -30.80 0.82 -7.89
C GLY A 256 -29.42 0.94 -7.29
N ARG A 257 -28.47 0.23 -7.88
CA ARG A 257 -27.07 0.31 -7.48
C ARG A 257 -26.44 1.56 -8.08
N CYS A 258 -25.77 2.34 -7.23
CA CYS A 258 -25.00 3.49 -7.62
C CYS A 258 -23.52 3.22 -7.35
N LYS A 259 -22.78 2.97 -8.44
CA LYS A 259 -21.35 2.72 -8.39
C LYS A 259 -20.59 3.76 -9.21
N ILE A 260 -19.65 4.43 -8.56
CA ILE A 260 -18.88 5.52 -9.17
C ILE A 260 -17.40 5.24 -8.93
N TYR A 261 -16.58 5.40 -9.96
CA TYR A 261 -15.13 5.22 -9.91
C TYR A 261 -14.43 6.56 -10.06
N TRP A 262 -13.37 6.78 -9.29
CA TRP A 262 -12.54 7.96 -9.37
C TRP A 262 -11.07 7.60 -9.54
N LYS A 263 -10.39 8.43 -10.33
CA LYS A 263 -8.97 8.32 -10.59
C LYS A 263 -8.29 9.65 -10.32
N MET A 264 -7.07 9.58 -9.80
CA MET A 264 -6.27 10.78 -9.58
C MET A 264 -5.80 11.35 -10.93
N THR A 265 -5.99 12.65 -11.14
CA THR A 265 -5.54 13.38 -12.33
C THR A 265 -4.78 14.64 -11.94
N ASN A 266 -3.93 15.14 -12.85
CA ASN A 266 -3.30 16.46 -12.71
C ASN A 266 -4.27 17.59 -13.13
N ALA A 267 -3.82 18.85 -13.11
CA ALA A 267 -4.58 20.03 -13.50
C ALA A 267 -5.20 19.91 -14.91
N GLU A 268 -4.45 19.37 -15.88
CA GLU A 268 -4.88 19.18 -17.27
C GLU A 268 -5.85 18.00 -17.46
N GLY A 269 -6.13 17.24 -16.40
CA GLY A 269 -7.01 16.06 -16.46
C GLY A 269 -6.30 14.79 -16.93
N ALA A 270 -4.97 14.82 -17.11
CA ALA A 270 -4.19 13.62 -17.40
C ALA A 270 -4.16 12.70 -16.18
N GLU A 271 -4.36 11.41 -16.42
CA GLU A 271 -4.33 10.37 -15.40
C GLU A 271 -2.95 10.29 -14.72
N LEU A 272 -2.96 10.27 -13.39
CA LEU A 272 -1.80 10.00 -12.55
C LEU A 272 -1.88 8.59 -11.97
N LEU A 273 -0.74 8.10 -11.49
CA LEU A 273 -0.65 6.81 -10.80
C LEU A 273 -1.20 5.66 -11.66
N ALA A 274 -0.81 5.56 -12.93
CA ALA A 274 -1.38 4.64 -13.91
C ALA A 274 -1.45 3.17 -13.45
N GLY A 275 -0.49 2.71 -12.63
CA GLY A 275 -0.48 1.36 -12.06
C GLY A 275 -1.49 1.13 -10.92
N LYS A 276 -2.11 2.17 -10.37
CA LYS A 276 -3.10 2.08 -9.28
C LYS A 276 -4.51 1.90 -9.83
N LYS A 277 -5.30 1.09 -9.13
CA LYS A 277 -6.73 0.97 -9.45
C LYS A 277 -7.47 2.24 -9.05
N PRO A 278 -8.60 2.57 -9.70
CA PRO A 278 -9.52 3.59 -9.24
C PRO A 278 -10.03 3.27 -7.83
N ILE A 279 -10.29 4.30 -7.04
CA ILE A 279 -11.11 4.18 -5.82
C ILE A 279 -12.58 4.35 -6.21
N PHE A 280 -13.50 3.90 -5.36
CA PHE A 280 -14.91 3.90 -5.73
C PHE A 280 -15.86 4.10 -4.55
N LEU A 281 -17.10 4.38 -4.92
CA LEU A 281 -18.29 4.43 -4.08
C LEU A 281 -19.20 3.35 -4.61
N ASP A 282 -19.75 2.53 -3.73
CA ASP A 282 -20.70 1.48 -4.07
C ASP A 282 -21.86 1.52 -3.06
N VAL A 283 -23.02 2.02 -3.48
CA VAL A 283 -24.22 2.08 -2.62
C VAL A 283 -25.44 1.53 -3.33
N THR A 284 -26.41 1.06 -2.56
CA THR A 284 -27.72 0.65 -3.07
C THR A 284 -28.77 1.66 -2.63
N VAL A 285 -29.49 2.24 -3.58
CA VAL A 285 -30.62 3.14 -3.32
C VAL A 285 -31.89 2.32 -3.15
N SER A 286 -32.58 2.50 -2.03
CA SER A 286 -33.86 1.83 -1.69
C SER A 286 -35.01 2.81 -1.52
#